data_AF-A0A2N6ML87-F1
#
_entry.id   AF-A0A2N6ML87-F1
#
_cell.length_a   1.000
_cell.length_b   1.000
_cell.length_c   1.000
_cell.angle_alpha   90.00
_cell.angle_beta   90.00
_cell.angle_gamma   90.00
#
_symmetry.space_group_name_H-M   'P 1'
#
loop_
_entity.id
_entity.type
_entity.pdbx_description
1 polymer ?
#
loop_
_entity_poly.entity_id
_entity_poly.type
_entity_poly.pdbx_seq_one_letter_code
_entity_poly.pdbx_strand_id
1 'polypeptide(L)'
;MTSIDEIIKREVNPFDSVSIKPMHFWYETKNFAVTVDSIHQQEILELEELLNLVDTDHISRSVLLIGDSGSGKTHLLSRLKNKFNSKAFFVHIICNWVESNYIWRHVLRNTVDCLMQVPEGQQESQLILWLKSLSAFTKKSFKEKFFNDSIWNLLQSDRQKFIQHLKQNYKQAAIYNPDIFF
;
A
#
# COMPACT_ATOMS: atom_id res chain seq x y z
N MET A 1 6.29 26.36 35.63
CA MET A 1 7.09 25.40 34.82
C MET A 1 6.64 24.02 35.22
N THR A 2 6.07 23.27 34.29
CA THR A 2 5.66 21.87 34.51
C THR A 2 6.93 21.04 34.67
N SER A 3 7.01 20.20 35.71
CA SER A 3 8.21 19.38 35.93
C SER A 3 8.30 18.26 34.89
N ILE A 4 9.51 17.78 34.60
CA ILE A 4 9.73 16.64 33.69
C ILE A 4 8.92 15.42 34.15
N ASP A 5 8.83 15.17 35.45
CA ASP A 5 8.06 14.06 36.01
C ASP A 5 6.55 14.20 35.76
N GLU A 6 6.02 15.43 35.76
CA GLU A 6 4.63 15.70 35.42
C GLU A 6 4.34 15.54 33.92
N ILE A 7 5.33 15.82 33.06
CA ILE A 7 5.23 15.60 31.61
C ILE A 7 5.24 14.10 31.30
N ILE A 8 6.17 13.34 31.90
CA ILE A 8 6.29 11.89 31.72
C ILE A 8 5.02 11.14 32.16
N LYS A 9 4.35 11.60 33.23
CA LYS A 9 3.09 10.99 33.71
C LYS A 9 1.86 11.33 32.87
N ARG A 10 1.91 12.36 32.02
CA ARG A 10 0.79 12.77 31.16
C ARG A 10 0.73 11.98 29.86
N GLU A 11 1.86 11.47 29.39
CA GLU A 11 1.92 10.66 28.18
C GLU A 11 1.75 9.17 28.51
N VAL A 12 1.09 8.45 27.60
CA VAL A 12 0.95 7.00 27.71
C VAL A 12 2.34 6.38 27.64
N ASN A 13 2.69 5.52 28.61
CA ASN A 13 3.99 4.85 28.63
C ASN A 13 4.23 4.10 27.30
N PRO A 14 5.21 4.52 26.47
CA PRO A 14 5.44 3.93 25.16
C PRO A 14 6.00 2.50 25.24
N PHE A 15 6.37 2.04 26.44
CA PHE A 15 6.86 0.68 26.71
C PHE A 15 5.82 -0.21 27.42
N ASP A 16 4.60 0.28 27.61
CA ASP A 16 3.53 -0.52 28.22
C ASP A 16 3.01 -1.57 27.23
N SER A 17 3.08 -2.84 27.63
CA SER A 17 2.78 -4.01 26.79
C SER A 17 1.30 -4.09 26.39
N VAL A 18 0.42 -3.35 27.08
CA VAL A 18 -1.03 -3.25 26.80
C VAL A 18 -1.30 -2.51 25.47
N SER A 19 -0.33 -1.74 24.96
CA SER A 19 -0.48 -0.93 23.73
C SER A 19 -0.10 -1.65 22.44
N ILE A 20 0.49 -2.85 22.49
CA ILE A 20 0.99 -3.59 21.31
C ILE A 20 -0.15 -4.32 20.60
N LYS A 21 -1.18 -3.58 20.17
CA LYS A 21 -2.11 -4.09 19.17
C LYS A 21 -1.39 -4.10 17.82
N PRO A 22 -1.67 -5.07 16.93
CA PRO A 22 -1.18 -5.01 15.55
C PRO A 22 -1.64 -3.70 14.94
N MET A 23 -0.71 -2.75 14.81
CA MET A 23 -1.02 -1.41 14.36
C MET A 23 -0.79 -1.36 12.85
N HIS A 24 -1.81 -0.91 12.14
CA HIS A 24 -1.76 -0.84 10.70
C HIS A 24 -0.89 0.35 10.27
N PHE A 25 0.11 0.13 9.42
CA PHE A 25 1.11 1.16 9.08
C PHE A 25 0.55 2.42 8.40
N TRP A 26 -0.71 2.38 7.91
CA TRP A 26 -1.37 3.57 7.38
C TRP A 26 -1.93 4.49 8.47
N TYR A 27 -2.23 3.96 9.66
CA TYR A 27 -2.80 4.72 10.78
C TYR A 27 -1.75 5.05 11.85
N GLU A 28 -0.50 4.70 11.61
CA GLU A 28 0.60 5.05 12.50
C GLU A 28 0.96 6.53 12.29
N THR A 29 0.38 7.41 13.10
CA THR A 29 0.74 8.83 13.16
C THR A 29 2.11 8.97 13.80
N LYS A 30 3.17 8.87 12.98
CA LYS A 30 4.54 9.11 13.43
C LYS A 30 4.89 10.58 13.27
N ASN A 31 5.34 11.21 14.36
CA ASN A 31 6.12 12.44 14.30
C ASN A 31 7.49 12.09 13.75
N PHE A 32 7.67 12.22 12.42
CA PHE A 32 8.92 11.91 11.73
C PHE A 32 10.14 12.65 12.28
N ALA A 33 9.93 13.79 12.95
CA ALA A 33 10.96 14.54 13.67
C ALA A 33 11.74 13.71 14.72
N VAL A 34 11.23 12.55 15.12
CA VAL A 34 11.84 11.67 16.13
C VAL A 34 12.32 10.32 15.52
N THR A 35 12.37 10.19 14.20
CA THR A 35 12.83 8.94 13.56
C THR A 35 14.36 8.89 13.53
N VAL A 36 14.95 7.81 14.03
CA VAL A 36 16.40 7.58 13.94
C VAL A 36 16.70 6.79 12.67
N ASP A 37 17.37 7.43 11.71
CA ASP A 37 17.51 6.86 10.36
C ASP A 37 18.37 5.59 10.29
N SER A 38 19.29 5.39 11.22
CA SER A 38 20.17 4.22 11.27
C SER A 38 19.45 2.91 11.61
N ILE A 39 18.26 2.97 12.22
CA ILE A 39 17.51 1.77 12.63
C ILE A 39 16.97 1.05 11.40
N HIS A 40 17.38 -0.21 11.20
CA HIS A 40 17.00 -1.06 10.06
C HIS A 40 17.44 -0.54 8.68
N GLN A 41 18.50 0.29 8.63
CA GLN A 41 18.95 0.92 7.38
C GLN A 41 19.45 -0.12 6.35
N GLN A 42 20.11 -1.18 6.81
CA GLN A 42 20.61 -2.23 5.93
C GLN A 42 19.46 -2.98 5.26
N GLU A 43 18.44 -3.35 6.04
CA GLU A 43 17.24 -4.05 5.59
C GLU A 43 16.45 -3.21 4.59
N ILE A 44 16.41 -1.88 4.77
CA ILE A 44 15.79 -0.96 3.80
C ILE A 44 16.55 -0.97 2.46
N LEU A 45 17.89 -1.01 2.50
CA LEU A 45 18.70 -1.04 1.27
C LEU A 45 18.52 -2.37 0.53
N GLU A 46 18.55 -3.50 1.25
CA GLU A 46 18.33 -4.83 0.66
C GLU A 46 16.93 -4.94 0.02
N LEU A 47 15.90 -4.40 0.68
CA LEU A 47 14.55 -4.36 0.12
C LEU A 47 14.43 -3.41 -1.08
N GLU A 48 15.18 -2.30 -1.10
CA GLU A 48 15.23 -1.40 -2.25
C GLU A 48 15.82 -2.09 -3.49
N GLU A 49 16.90 -2.86 -3.31
CA GLU A 49 17.50 -3.65 -4.38
C GLU A 49 16.51 -4.68 -4.94
N LEU A 50 15.79 -5.39 -4.07
CA LEU A 50 14.76 -6.34 -4.47
C LEU A 50 13.62 -5.65 -5.25
N LEU A 51 13.19 -4.46 -4.81
CA LEU A 51 12.17 -3.69 -5.52
C LEU A 51 12.65 -3.26 -6.92
N ASN A 52 13.91 -2.84 -7.06
CA ASN A 52 14.49 -2.48 -8.35
C ASN A 52 14.58 -3.69 -9.29
N LEU A 53 14.83 -4.90 -8.77
CA LEU A 53 14.80 -6.13 -9.56
C LEU A 53 13.40 -6.42 -10.09
N VAL A 54 12.36 -6.30 -9.25
CA VAL A 54 10.95 -6.46 -9.66
C VAL A 54 10.59 -5.48 -10.77
N ASP A 55 11.04 -4.23 -10.70
CA ASP A 55 10.80 -3.22 -11.74
C ASP A 55 11.51 -3.59 -13.06
N THR A 56 12.70 -4.21 -12.96
CA THR A 56 13.51 -4.57 -14.13
C THR A 56 13.00 -5.83 -14.84
N ASP A 57 12.71 -6.89 -14.09
CA ASP A 57 12.38 -8.21 -14.65
C ASP A 57 10.89 -8.58 -14.58
N HIS A 58 10.09 -7.77 -13.88
CA HIS A 58 8.65 -7.98 -13.69
C HIS A 58 8.28 -9.32 -13.04
N ILE A 59 9.21 -9.93 -12.29
CA ILE A 59 8.99 -11.19 -11.57
C ILE A 59 8.70 -10.88 -10.09
N SER A 60 7.62 -11.46 -9.57
CA SER A 60 7.25 -11.29 -8.15
C SER A 60 8.30 -11.86 -7.20
N ARG A 61 8.63 -11.13 -6.14
CA ARG A 61 9.52 -11.57 -5.06
C ARG A 61 8.76 -11.67 -3.73
N SER A 62 9.22 -12.53 -2.84
CA SER A 62 8.66 -12.70 -1.50
C SER A 62 9.77 -12.65 -0.46
N VAL A 63 9.55 -11.88 0.60
CA VAL A 63 10.52 -11.67 1.69
C VAL A 63 9.86 -12.01 3.02
N LEU A 64 10.58 -12.73 3.88
CA LEU A 64 10.14 -13.06 5.23
C LEU A 64 10.96 -12.25 6.24
N LEU A 65 10.28 -11.40 7.02
CA LEU A 65 10.90 -10.65 8.11
C LEU A 65 10.78 -11.43 9.42
N ILE A 66 11.91 -11.81 10.01
CA ILE A 66 11.98 -12.56 11.27
C ILE A 66 12.58 -11.67 12.36
N GLY A 67 12.02 -11.72 13.56
CA GLY A 67 12.58 -11.04 14.72
C GLY A 67 11.62 -11.08 15.90
N ASP A 68 12.12 -10.81 17.10
CA ASP A 68 11.34 -10.88 18.34
C ASP A 68 10.21 -9.85 18.38
N SER A 69 9.22 -10.06 19.23
CA SER A 69 8.21 -9.03 19.50
C SER A 69 8.89 -7.74 19.99
N GLY A 70 8.44 -6.57 19.51
CA GLY A 70 9.06 -5.28 19.86
C GLY A 70 10.33 -4.90 19.07
N SER A 71 10.87 -5.76 18.19
CA SER A 71 12.03 -5.44 17.33
C SER A 71 11.79 -4.35 16.27
N GLY A 72 10.60 -3.75 16.20
CA GLY A 72 10.30 -2.68 15.25
C GLY A 72 10.01 -3.16 13.82
N LYS A 73 9.55 -4.40 13.60
CA LYS A 73 9.13 -4.88 12.28
C LYS A 73 8.05 -4.00 11.63
N THR A 74 6.99 -3.68 12.37
CA THR A 74 5.95 -2.75 11.88
C THR A 74 6.53 -1.36 11.61
N HIS A 75 7.50 -0.93 12.42
CA HIS A 75 8.20 0.33 12.21
C HIS A 75 9.00 0.34 10.90
N LEU A 76 9.72 -0.74 10.59
CA LEU A 76 10.39 -0.94 9.31
C LEU A 76 9.38 -0.88 8.14
N LEU A 77 8.25 -1.59 8.21
CA LEU A 77 7.22 -1.57 7.18
C LEU A 77 6.67 -0.14 6.91
N SER A 78 6.43 0.64 7.96
CA SER A 78 6.03 2.04 7.82
C SER A 78 7.10 2.88 7.14
N ARG A 79 8.39 2.70 7.47
CA ARG A 79 9.50 3.40 6.81
C ARG A 79 9.59 3.05 5.33
N LEU A 80 9.47 1.77 4.98
CA LEU A 80 9.49 1.30 3.60
C LEU A 80 8.38 1.95 2.78
N LYS A 81 7.14 1.92 3.30
CA LYS A 81 6.00 2.59 2.68
C LYS A 81 6.32 4.06 2.38
N ASN A 82 6.74 4.82 3.39
CA ASN A 82 6.99 6.25 3.23
C ASN A 82 8.12 6.54 2.23
N LYS A 83 9.23 5.79 2.33
CA LYS A 83 10.40 5.97 1.44
C LYS A 83 10.08 5.63 -0.02
N PHE A 84 9.21 4.66 -0.25
CA PHE A 84 8.96 4.09 -1.58
C PHE A 84 7.56 4.38 -2.15
N ASN A 85 6.77 5.25 -1.52
CA ASN A 85 5.45 5.68 -2.00
C ASN A 85 5.45 6.22 -3.44
N SER A 86 6.58 6.74 -3.92
CA SER A 86 6.73 7.21 -5.31
C SER A 86 7.07 6.09 -6.30
N LYS A 87 7.55 4.95 -5.82
CA LYS A 87 7.97 3.79 -6.63
C LYS A 87 6.94 2.67 -6.65
N ALA A 88 6.13 2.53 -5.59
CA ALA A 88 5.20 1.42 -5.44
C ALA A 88 3.94 1.80 -4.67
N PHE A 89 2.90 0.97 -4.82
CA PHE A 89 1.68 1.01 -4.03
C PHE A 89 1.74 0.00 -2.89
N PHE A 90 1.23 0.37 -1.72
CA PHE A 90 1.36 -0.40 -0.48
C PHE A 90 0.01 -0.85 0.06
N VAL A 91 -0.06 -2.14 0.35
CA VAL A 91 -1.20 -2.80 1.00
C VAL A 91 -0.70 -3.54 2.23
N HIS A 92 -1.37 -3.34 3.36
CA HIS A 92 -1.11 -4.06 4.60
C HIS A 92 -2.27 -4.97 4.92
N ILE A 93 -2.00 -6.26 5.11
CA ILE A 93 -3.02 -7.22 5.50
C ILE A 93 -2.64 -7.77 6.87
N ILE A 94 -3.40 -7.38 7.89
CA ILE A 94 -3.25 -7.93 9.22
C ILE A 94 -4.12 -9.18 9.31
N CYS A 95 -3.50 -10.34 9.49
CA CYS A 95 -4.18 -11.63 9.59
C CYS A 95 -4.55 -11.97 11.04
N ASN A 96 -5.43 -11.18 11.67
CA ASN A 96 -5.89 -11.41 13.05
C ASN A 96 -7.30 -12.04 13.13
N TRP A 97 -7.69 -12.80 12.10
CA TRP A 97 -9.03 -13.37 11.96
C TRP A 97 -9.08 -14.78 12.53
N VAL A 98 -10.15 -15.07 13.28
CA VAL A 98 -10.38 -16.40 13.89
C VAL A 98 -10.87 -17.42 12.86
N GLU A 99 -11.56 -16.97 11.81
CA GLU A 99 -12.16 -17.85 10.80
C GLU A 99 -11.45 -17.74 9.44
N SER A 100 -10.91 -18.85 8.96
CA SER A 100 -10.18 -18.92 7.68
C SER A 100 -11.09 -18.89 6.44
N ASN A 101 -12.35 -19.30 6.60
CA ASN A 101 -13.32 -19.44 5.49
C ASN A 101 -13.62 -18.11 4.76
N TYR A 102 -13.32 -16.97 5.38
CA TYR A 102 -13.58 -15.63 4.85
C TYR A 102 -12.32 -14.80 4.62
N ILE A 103 -11.12 -15.42 4.62
CA ILE A 103 -9.84 -14.71 4.41
C ILE A 103 -9.88 -13.85 3.14
N TRP A 104 -10.45 -14.36 2.04
CA TRP A 104 -10.55 -13.62 0.78
C TRP A 104 -11.33 -12.31 0.92
N ARG A 105 -12.40 -12.26 1.74
CA ARG A 105 -13.16 -11.02 2.00
C ARG A 105 -12.32 -10.02 2.76
N HIS A 106 -11.59 -10.50 3.75
CA HIS A 106 -10.72 -9.68 4.57
C HIS A 106 -9.53 -9.14 3.77
N VAL A 107 -8.90 -9.98 2.95
CA VAL A 107 -7.82 -9.59 2.03
C VAL A 107 -8.33 -8.53 1.05
N LEU A 108 -9.48 -8.76 0.41
CA LEU A 108 -10.06 -7.81 -0.53
C LEU A 108 -10.37 -6.48 0.14
N ARG A 109 -11.03 -6.50 1.30
CA ARG A 109 -11.38 -5.30 2.05
C ARG A 109 -10.14 -4.50 2.45
N ASN A 110 -9.15 -5.14 3.07
CA ASN A 110 -7.92 -4.44 3.47
C ASN A 110 -7.13 -3.91 2.26
N THR A 111 -7.13 -4.65 1.15
CA THR A 111 -6.54 -4.19 -0.12
C THR A 111 -7.21 -2.90 -0.59
N VAL A 112 -8.54 -2.88 -0.68
CA VAL A 112 -9.28 -1.69 -1.10
C VAL A 112 -9.08 -0.54 -0.11
N ASP A 113 -9.20 -0.80 1.19
CA ASP A 113 -9.04 0.21 2.24
C ASP A 113 -7.64 0.85 2.20
N CYS A 114 -6.60 0.07 1.91
CA CYS A 114 -5.23 0.57 1.70
C CYS A 114 -5.10 1.37 0.40
N LEU A 115 -5.64 0.87 -0.72
CA LEU A 115 -5.54 1.54 -2.01
C LEU A 115 -6.32 2.87 -2.03
N MET A 116 -7.33 3.03 -1.16
CA MET A 116 -8.05 4.29 -0.99
C MET A 116 -7.26 5.35 -0.20
N GLN A 117 -6.15 4.98 0.45
CA GLN A 117 -5.27 5.93 1.14
C GLN A 117 -4.55 6.84 0.14
N VAL A 118 -4.31 8.09 0.53
CA VAL A 118 -3.52 9.07 -0.22
C VAL A 118 -2.07 8.99 0.27
N PRO A 119 -1.10 8.65 -0.61
CA PRO A 119 0.32 8.67 -0.24
C PRO A 119 0.78 10.08 0.14
N GLU A 120 1.80 10.15 0.98
CA GLU A 120 2.39 11.43 1.37
C GLU A 120 2.91 12.20 0.14
N GLY A 121 2.59 13.49 0.06
CA GLY A 121 2.95 14.35 -1.07
C GLY A 121 2.07 14.19 -2.33
N GLN A 122 1.08 13.30 -2.31
CA GLN A 122 0.12 13.13 -3.41
C GLN A 122 -1.22 13.81 -3.10
N GLN A 123 -2.00 14.09 -4.16
CA GLN A 123 -3.36 14.65 -4.03
C GLN A 123 -4.46 13.59 -4.20
N GLU A 124 -4.13 12.45 -4.79
CA GLU A 124 -5.07 11.39 -5.15
C GLU A 124 -4.71 10.08 -4.45
N SER A 125 -5.69 9.20 -4.29
CA SER A 125 -5.46 7.89 -3.67
C SER A 125 -4.58 6.99 -4.52
N GLN A 126 -3.93 6.01 -3.88
CA GLN A 126 -3.11 5.00 -4.57
C GLN A 126 -3.88 4.30 -5.68
N LEU A 127 -5.16 4.00 -5.48
CA LEU A 127 -6.03 3.38 -6.47
C LEU A 127 -6.10 4.22 -7.75
N ILE A 128 -6.32 5.53 -7.60
CA ILE A 128 -6.44 6.46 -8.73
C ILE A 128 -5.10 6.59 -9.44
N LEU A 129 -4.00 6.75 -8.69
CA LEU A 129 -2.64 6.81 -9.22
C LEU A 129 -2.28 5.52 -9.97
N TRP A 130 -2.64 4.37 -9.43
CA TRP A 130 -2.43 3.07 -10.05
C TRP A 130 -3.22 2.96 -11.35
N LEU A 131 -4.53 3.25 -11.34
CA LEU A 131 -5.35 3.23 -12.55
C LEU A 131 -4.79 4.15 -13.64
N LYS A 132 -4.32 5.35 -13.27
CA LYS A 132 -3.68 6.29 -14.20
C LYS A 132 -2.35 5.77 -14.75
N SER A 133 -1.63 4.91 -14.05
CA SER A 133 -0.39 4.30 -14.55
C SER A 133 -0.62 3.15 -15.53
N LEU A 134 -1.82 2.57 -15.57
CA LEU A 134 -2.10 1.43 -16.43
C LEU A 134 -2.13 1.83 -17.92
N SER A 135 -1.56 0.99 -18.78
CA SER A 135 -1.51 1.22 -20.24
C SER A 135 -2.88 1.43 -20.89
N ALA A 136 -3.91 0.81 -20.31
CA ALA A 136 -5.31 0.97 -20.69
C ALA A 136 -5.85 2.41 -20.56
N PHE A 137 -5.16 3.27 -19.80
CA PHE A 137 -5.53 4.66 -19.54
C PHE A 137 -4.47 5.66 -20.05
N THR A 138 -3.34 5.16 -20.58
CA THR A 138 -2.19 6.00 -20.99
C THR A 138 -1.83 5.91 -22.47
N LYS A 139 -2.38 4.96 -23.25
CA LYS A 139 -2.09 4.85 -24.70
C LYS A 139 -2.84 5.92 -25.56
N LYS A 140 -2.28 7.13 -25.54
CA LYS A 140 -2.18 8.21 -26.55
C LYS A 140 -3.37 8.55 -27.47
N SER A 141 -3.87 9.79 -27.33
CA SER A 141 -3.65 10.90 -28.28
C SER A 141 -4.05 12.26 -27.67
N PHE A 142 -3.46 13.36 -28.16
CA PHE A 142 -3.68 14.78 -27.77
C PHE A 142 -5.16 15.26 -27.71
N LYS A 143 -6.16 14.42 -28.02
CA LYS A 143 -7.59 14.69 -27.86
C LYS A 143 -8.16 14.31 -26.47
N GLU A 144 -7.35 13.77 -25.56
CA GLU A 144 -7.79 13.02 -24.36
C GLU A 144 -8.10 13.82 -23.08
N LYS A 145 -8.25 15.15 -23.14
CA LYS A 145 -8.80 15.87 -21.97
C LYS A 145 -10.26 15.47 -21.68
N PHE A 146 -11.01 15.11 -22.73
CA PHE A 146 -12.40 14.61 -22.63
C PHE A 146 -12.51 13.10 -22.34
N PHE A 147 -11.49 12.32 -22.68
CA PHE A 147 -11.54 10.85 -22.52
C PHE A 147 -11.29 10.42 -21.07
N ASN A 148 -10.45 11.13 -20.34
CA ASN A 148 -10.27 10.91 -18.90
C ASN A 148 -11.61 11.03 -18.16
N ASP A 149 -12.36 12.12 -18.34
CA ASP A 149 -13.68 12.28 -17.71
C ASP A 149 -14.65 11.17 -18.13
N SER A 150 -14.61 10.72 -19.39
CA SER A 150 -15.47 9.63 -19.87
C SER A 150 -15.14 8.26 -19.24
N ILE A 151 -13.86 7.97 -18.99
CA ILE A 151 -13.43 6.71 -18.38
C ILE A 151 -13.69 6.74 -16.87
N TRP A 152 -13.48 7.88 -16.21
CA TRP A 152 -13.89 8.07 -14.81
C TRP A 152 -15.40 7.95 -14.65
N ASN A 153 -16.18 8.50 -15.57
CA ASN A 153 -17.63 8.30 -15.62
C ASN A 153 -17.98 6.84 -15.92
N LEU A 154 -17.24 6.13 -16.79
CA LEU A 154 -17.45 4.71 -17.09
C LEU A 154 -17.17 3.81 -15.88
N LEU A 155 -16.10 4.11 -15.13
CA LEU A 155 -15.74 3.49 -13.86
C LEU A 155 -16.83 3.68 -12.80
N GLN A 156 -17.47 4.84 -12.77
CA GLN A 156 -18.55 5.16 -11.83
C GLN A 156 -19.93 4.63 -12.25
N SER A 157 -20.17 4.41 -13.56
CA SER A 157 -21.52 4.14 -14.08
C SER A 157 -21.79 2.69 -14.49
N ASP A 158 -20.79 1.93 -14.94
CA ASP A 158 -21.07 0.60 -15.51
C ASP A 158 -19.89 -0.39 -15.36
N ARG A 159 -19.96 -1.20 -14.30
CA ARG A 159 -18.98 -2.26 -13.99
C ARG A 159 -18.74 -3.21 -15.16
N GLN A 160 -19.77 -3.55 -15.94
CA GLN A 160 -19.62 -4.51 -17.05
C GLN A 160 -18.79 -3.92 -18.19
N LYS A 161 -19.02 -2.65 -18.54
CA LYS A 161 -18.23 -1.96 -19.56
C LYS A 161 -16.78 -1.79 -19.12
N PHE A 162 -16.55 -1.51 -17.84
CA PHE A 162 -15.20 -1.45 -17.28
C PHE A 162 -14.45 -2.79 -17.42
N ILE A 163 -15.08 -3.90 -17.01
CA ILE A 163 -14.52 -5.25 -17.15
C ILE A 163 -14.24 -5.58 -18.62
N GLN A 164 -15.17 -5.25 -19.51
CA GLN A 164 -15.01 -5.52 -20.94
C GLN A 164 -13.84 -4.74 -21.55
N HIS A 165 -13.64 -3.48 -21.15
CA HIS A 165 -12.52 -2.65 -21.57
C HIS A 165 -11.17 -3.21 -21.07
N LEU A 166 -11.10 -3.66 -19.81
CA LEU A 166 -9.90 -4.33 -19.28
C LEU A 166 -9.61 -5.63 -20.02
N LYS A 167 -10.61 -6.50 -20.21
CA LYS A 167 -10.47 -7.73 -20.99
C LYS A 167 -9.94 -7.44 -22.39
N GLN A 168 -10.46 -6.42 -23.08
CA GLN A 168 -10.01 -6.06 -24.43
C GLN A 168 -8.56 -5.56 -24.47
N ASN A 169 -8.15 -4.70 -23.53
CA ASN A 169 -6.80 -4.14 -23.51
C ASN A 169 -5.74 -5.15 -23.07
N TYR A 170 -6.09 -6.08 -22.18
CA TYR A 170 -5.19 -7.12 -21.69
C TYR A 170 -5.36 -8.47 -22.39
N LYS A 171 -6.14 -8.55 -23.48
CA LYS A 171 -6.32 -9.77 -24.29
C LYS A 171 -5.00 -10.43 -24.73
N GLN A 172 -3.95 -9.62 -24.90
CA GLN A 172 -2.62 -10.06 -25.32
C GLN A 172 -1.67 -10.32 -24.14
N ALA A 173 -2.03 -9.89 -22.93
CA ALA A 173 -1.32 -10.29 -21.72
C ALA A 173 -1.78 -11.72 -21.37
N ALA A 174 -0.84 -12.61 -21.04
CA ALA A 174 -1.12 -14.00 -20.70
C ALA A 174 -1.81 -14.13 -19.31
N ILE A 175 -2.98 -13.49 -19.16
CA ILE A 175 -3.80 -13.59 -17.95
C ILE A 175 -4.46 -14.96 -17.96
N TYR A 176 -4.08 -15.79 -16.99
CA TYR A 176 -4.67 -17.11 -16.83
C TYR A 176 -6.17 -16.98 -16.50
N ASN A 177 -7.01 -17.56 -17.37
CA ASN A 177 -8.47 -17.59 -17.25
C ASN A 177 -9.12 -16.20 -17.01
N PRO A 178 -9.11 -15.32 -18.02
CA PRO A 178 -9.52 -13.92 -17.88
C PRO A 178 -11.01 -13.76 -17.52
N ASP A 179 -11.86 -14.75 -17.80
CA ASP A 179 -13.27 -14.71 -17.44
C ASP A 179 -13.55 -15.01 -15.97
N ILE A 180 -12.63 -15.71 -15.30
CA ILE A 180 -12.65 -15.88 -13.84
C ILE A 180 -12.00 -14.68 -13.15
N PHE A 181 -10.98 -14.09 -13.77
CA PHE A 181 -10.20 -12.99 -13.19
C PHE A 181 -10.92 -11.63 -13.19
N PHE A 182 -11.68 -11.29 -14.24
CA PHE A 182 -12.40 -10.02 -14.37
C PHE A 182 -13.92 -10.20 -14.33
#